data_AF-A0A7Y5EZ42-F1
#
_entry.id   AF-A0A7Y5EZ42-F1
#
_cell.length_a   1.000
_cell.length_b   1.000
_cell.length_c   1.000
_cell.angle_alpha   90.00
_cell.angle_beta   90.00
_cell.angle_gamma   90.00
#
_symmetry.space_group_name_H-M   'P 1'
#
loop_
_entity.id
_entity.type
_entity.pdbx_description
1 polymer ?
#
loop_
_entity_poly.entity_id
_entity_poly.type
_entity_poly.pdbx_seq_one_letter_code
_entity_poly.pdbx_strand_id
1 'polypeptide(L)'
;FGVGPGNFSKAHQIESDKLILKKEELWYELFITPRGHAHHDLLHFMAIGGVLPAILFLLFWVFLLNYFFQIKKTPTLILFSGIFSILPAGFFQCYIQDDEVSLPFYAIVGLLTSMKKNRLIKNNKIFKISLVATIFLFASMIVFLYYSTRKNPEQVYKRKIKSIYLEDIDKIRKSLYKNTPFQKMDRLHAEKGFVIEGCLTHRFTNPITPRKENYTIMLEFPNIDFNHPKLLKITAIERDAFDQDKLYKAHESRILKEYQFQLKPGKNIISLSEIQSNQNSNLFPENIFFRDFQFQFFHSKPEEIILPKIDFGKNCGL
;
A
#
# COMPACT_ATOMS: atom_id res chain seq x y z
N PHE A 1 -16.02 -12.29 -12.15
CA PHE A 1 -16.82 -11.32 -12.92
C PHE A 1 -17.51 -10.39 -11.93
N GLY A 2 -17.07 -9.13 -11.87
CA GLY A 2 -17.56 -8.11 -10.93
C GLY A 2 -17.95 -6.84 -11.68
N VAL A 3 -18.80 -6.99 -12.68
CA VAL A 3 -19.23 -5.90 -13.59
C VAL A 3 -20.59 -5.39 -13.15
N GLY A 4 -20.76 -4.06 -13.10
CA GLY A 4 -21.99 -3.39 -12.69
C GLY A 4 -21.99 -2.90 -11.23
N PRO A 5 -22.93 -2.01 -10.87
CA PRO A 5 -22.96 -1.35 -9.56
C PRO A 5 -23.04 -2.39 -8.43
N GLY A 6 -22.10 -2.30 -7.48
CA GLY A 6 -22.01 -3.20 -6.33
C GLY A 6 -21.47 -4.61 -6.61
N ASN A 7 -21.41 -5.06 -7.88
CA ASN A 7 -20.92 -6.40 -8.22
C ASN A 7 -19.41 -6.54 -8.04
N PHE A 8 -18.64 -5.48 -8.32
CA PHE A 8 -17.21 -5.47 -8.00
C PHE A 8 -16.99 -5.62 -6.49
N SER A 9 -17.71 -4.85 -5.68
CA SER A 9 -17.60 -4.91 -4.21
C SER A 9 -17.88 -6.33 -3.68
N LYS A 10 -18.94 -6.99 -4.19
CA LYS A 10 -19.26 -8.39 -3.85
C LYS A 10 -18.16 -9.36 -4.27
N ALA A 11 -17.69 -9.28 -5.51
CA ALA A 11 -16.64 -10.16 -6.02
C ALA A 11 -15.31 -9.96 -5.27
N HIS A 12 -14.94 -8.70 -5.03
CA HIS A 12 -13.79 -8.32 -4.23
C HIS A 12 -13.90 -8.86 -2.80
N GLN A 13 -15.08 -8.76 -2.18
CA GLN A 13 -15.32 -9.31 -0.85
C GLN A 13 -15.10 -10.82 -0.81
N ILE A 14 -15.66 -11.58 -1.76
CA ILE A 14 -15.48 -13.03 -1.84
C ILE A 14 -14.00 -13.42 -1.93
N GLU A 15 -13.22 -12.76 -2.80
CA GLU A 15 -11.79 -13.06 -2.94
C GLU A 15 -10.97 -12.57 -1.74
N SER A 16 -11.35 -11.42 -1.15
CA SER A 16 -10.74 -10.91 0.08
C SER A 16 -10.95 -11.86 1.23
N ASP A 17 -12.18 -12.35 1.44
CA ASP A 17 -12.51 -13.28 2.52
C ASP A 17 -11.69 -14.57 2.40
N LYS A 18 -11.48 -15.09 1.18
CA LYS A 18 -10.60 -16.24 0.94
C LYS A 18 -9.14 -15.97 1.31
N LEU A 19 -8.64 -14.76 1.03
CA LEU A 19 -7.28 -14.35 1.39
C LEU A 19 -7.14 -14.17 2.90
N ILE A 20 -8.13 -13.55 3.53
CA ILE A 20 -8.14 -13.28 4.97
C ILE A 20 -8.22 -14.58 5.76
N LEU A 21 -9.02 -15.56 5.31
CA LEU A 21 -9.06 -16.91 5.91
C LEU A 21 -7.68 -17.59 5.93
N LYS A 22 -6.82 -17.29 4.94
CA LYS A 22 -5.45 -17.81 4.90
C LYS A 22 -4.48 -16.94 5.72
N LYS A 23 -4.71 -15.63 5.73
CA LYS A 23 -3.81 -14.60 6.27
C LYS A 23 -4.63 -13.48 6.90
N GLU A 24 -4.92 -13.68 8.18
CA GLU A 24 -5.80 -12.81 8.96
C GLU A 24 -5.30 -11.37 9.04
N GLU A 25 -3.97 -11.18 9.05
CA GLU A 25 -3.31 -9.88 9.10
C GLU A 25 -3.66 -8.94 7.93
N LEU A 26 -4.12 -9.50 6.81
CA LEU A 26 -4.51 -8.71 5.63
C LEU A 26 -5.92 -8.09 5.76
N TRP A 27 -6.69 -8.51 6.76
CA TRP A 27 -8.09 -8.13 6.91
C TRP A 27 -8.32 -6.63 6.88
N TYR A 28 -7.62 -5.87 7.72
CA TYR A 28 -7.83 -4.43 7.82
C TYR A 28 -7.55 -3.73 6.49
N GLU A 29 -6.42 -3.99 5.86
CA GLU A 29 -6.05 -3.34 4.60
C GLU A 29 -7.05 -3.66 3.49
N LEU A 30 -7.44 -4.94 3.35
CA LEU A 30 -8.44 -5.37 2.36
C LEU A 30 -9.84 -4.81 2.67
N PHE A 31 -10.12 -4.50 3.94
CA PHE A 31 -11.36 -3.86 4.34
C PHE A 31 -11.38 -2.38 3.94
N ILE A 32 -10.34 -1.62 4.29
CA ILE A 32 -10.29 -0.18 4.01
C ILE A 32 -10.04 0.12 2.53
N THR A 33 -9.46 -0.82 1.77
CA THR A 33 -9.21 -0.68 0.33
C THR A 33 -10.47 -0.19 -0.40
N PRO A 34 -10.42 0.95 -1.11
CA PRO A 34 -11.56 1.48 -1.85
C PRO A 34 -12.06 0.46 -2.89
N ARG A 35 -13.33 0.06 -2.79
CA ARG A 35 -13.96 -0.93 -3.69
C ARG A 35 -14.79 -0.30 -4.81
N GLY A 36 -14.99 1.02 -4.79
CA GLY A 36 -15.87 1.71 -5.74
C GLY A 36 -15.23 2.05 -7.08
N HIS A 37 -13.92 2.35 -7.09
CA HIS A 37 -13.26 3.08 -8.17
C HIS A 37 -12.00 2.40 -8.72
N ALA A 38 -11.66 1.19 -8.27
CA ALA A 38 -10.45 0.48 -8.70
C ALA A 38 -10.75 -0.50 -9.86
N HIS A 39 -10.78 0.01 -11.08
CA HIS A 39 -10.81 -0.79 -12.31
C HIS A 39 -9.68 -0.39 -13.27
N HIS A 40 -9.73 -0.90 -14.49
CA HIS A 40 -8.78 -0.56 -15.55
C HIS A 40 -9.59 -0.40 -16.81
N ASP A 41 -9.58 0.78 -17.44
CA ASP A 41 -10.51 1.14 -18.51
C ASP A 41 -10.54 0.08 -19.63
N LEU A 42 -9.38 -0.33 -20.14
CA LEU A 42 -9.31 -1.39 -21.15
C LEU A 42 -9.92 -2.72 -20.70
N LEU A 43 -9.54 -3.23 -19.52
CA LEU A 43 -10.06 -4.50 -19.01
C LEU A 43 -11.57 -4.40 -18.73
N HIS A 44 -12.04 -3.24 -18.30
CA HIS A 44 -13.44 -2.97 -18.05
C HIS A 44 -14.24 -2.97 -19.36
N PHE A 45 -13.81 -2.21 -20.36
CA PHE A 45 -14.41 -2.21 -21.70
C PHE A 45 -14.42 -3.62 -22.31
N MET A 46 -13.33 -4.36 -22.15
CA MET A 46 -13.23 -5.74 -22.60
C MET A 46 -14.19 -6.68 -21.87
N ALA A 47 -14.34 -6.52 -20.56
CA ALA A 47 -15.23 -7.35 -19.75
C ALA A 47 -16.72 -7.09 -20.01
N ILE A 48 -17.10 -5.84 -20.33
CA ILE A 48 -18.49 -5.47 -20.59
C ILE A 48 -18.91 -5.77 -22.03
N GLY A 49 -18.18 -5.24 -23.00
CA GLY A 49 -18.59 -5.29 -24.40
C GLY A 49 -17.68 -6.17 -25.27
N GLY A 50 -16.77 -6.93 -24.66
CA GLY A 50 -15.92 -7.88 -25.36
C GLY A 50 -14.75 -7.22 -26.10
N VAL A 51 -14.25 -7.93 -27.10
CA VAL A 51 -13.04 -7.52 -27.84
C VAL A 51 -13.25 -6.22 -28.63
N LEU A 52 -14.47 -5.95 -29.10
CA LEU A 52 -14.74 -4.79 -29.95
C LEU A 52 -14.48 -3.45 -29.24
N PRO A 53 -15.04 -3.14 -28.05
CA PRO A 53 -14.68 -1.94 -27.29
C PRO A 53 -13.21 -1.85 -26.91
N ALA A 54 -12.54 -2.98 -26.65
CA ALA A 54 -11.10 -2.99 -26.38
C ALA A 54 -10.29 -2.51 -27.60
N ILE A 55 -10.66 -2.95 -28.81
CA ILE A 55 -10.08 -2.46 -30.06
C ILE A 55 -10.38 -0.97 -30.25
N LEU A 56 -11.62 -0.54 -30.03
CA LEU A 56 -12.01 0.87 -30.17
C LEU A 56 -11.24 1.78 -29.18
N PHE A 57 -11.00 1.32 -27.95
CA PHE A 57 -10.18 2.01 -26.98
C PHE A 57 -8.73 2.18 -27.47
N LEU A 58 -8.12 1.13 -28.03
CA LEU A 58 -6.76 1.24 -28.59
C LEU A 58 -6.73 2.18 -29.81
N LEU A 59 -7.73 2.10 -30.68
CA LEU A 59 -7.86 3.01 -31.82
C LEU A 59 -8.01 4.46 -31.38
N PHE A 60 -8.80 4.73 -30.33
CA PHE A 60 -8.92 6.05 -29.73
C PHE A 60 -7.55 6.64 -29.38
N TRP A 61 -6.68 5.86 -28.73
CA TRP A 61 -5.32 6.29 -28.41
C TRP A 61 -4.43 6.51 -29.63
N VAL A 62 -4.51 5.63 -30.63
CA VAL A 62 -3.78 5.81 -31.91
C VAL A 62 -4.18 7.13 -32.55
N PHE A 63 -5.48 7.43 -32.62
CA PHE A 63 -5.98 8.67 -33.18
C PHE A 63 -5.57 9.87 -32.34
N LEU A 64 -5.75 9.83 -31.02
CA LEU A 64 -5.39 10.93 -30.11
C LEU A 64 -3.90 11.29 -30.19
N LEU A 65 -3.02 10.28 -30.18
CA LEU A 65 -1.57 10.47 -30.33
C LEU A 65 -1.22 10.99 -31.73
N ASN A 66 -1.86 10.45 -32.77
CA ASN A 66 -1.67 10.91 -34.13
C ASN A 66 -2.08 12.39 -34.28
N TYR A 67 -3.20 12.79 -33.70
CA TYR A 67 -3.61 14.20 -33.64
C TYR A 67 -2.60 15.04 -32.88
N PHE A 68 -2.19 14.60 -31.69
CA PHE A 68 -1.19 15.30 -30.90
C PHE A 68 0.09 15.53 -31.73
N PHE A 69 0.66 14.51 -32.36
CA PHE A 69 1.92 14.62 -33.10
C PHE A 69 1.81 15.43 -34.41
N GLN A 70 0.63 15.54 -35.02
CA GLN A 70 0.42 16.33 -36.25
C GLN A 70 0.26 17.83 -35.99
N ILE A 71 -0.03 18.25 -34.75
CA ILE A 71 -0.18 19.66 -34.39
C ILE A 71 1.19 20.27 -34.09
N LYS A 72 1.45 21.49 -34.60
CA LYS A 72 2.64 22.26 -34.26
C LYS A 72 2.70 22.48 -32.75
N LYS A 73 3.77 21.97 -32.13
CA LYS A 73 3.96 22.03 -30.69
C LYS A 73 4.27 23.46 -30.26
N THR A 74 3.47 23.97 -29.33
CA THR A 74 3.79 25.17 -28.55
C THR A 74 3.92 24.74 -27.08
N PRO A 75 4.76 25.40 -26.28
CA PRO A 75 4.90 25.07 -24.85
C PRO A 75 3.55 25.10 -24.12
N THR A 76 2.68 26.04 -24.48
CA THR A 76 1.32 26.14 -23.95
C THR A 76 0.45 24.95 -24.33
N LEU A 77 0.46 24.50 -25.59
CA LEU A 77 -0.31 23.31 -25.99
C LEU A 77 0.19 22.06 -25.26
N ILE A 78 1.50 21.89 -25.12
CA ILE A 78 2.07 20.76 -24.41
C ILE A 78 1.58 20.74 -22.96
N LEU A 79 1.65 21.88 -22.26
CA LEU A 79 1.30 22.00 -20.85
C LEU A 79 -0.21 21.91 -20.61
N PHE A 80 -1.02 22.58 -21.43
CA PHE A 80 -2.48 22.66 -21.25
C PHE A 80 -3.26 21.53 -21.93
N SER A 81 -2.66 20.74 -22.81
CA SER A 81 -3.34 19.59 -23.40
C SER A 81 -3.57 18.44 -22.41
N GLY A 82 -2.88 18.39 -21.27
CA GLY A 82 -3.02 17.30 -20.29
C GLY A 82 -2.62 15.91 -20.82
N ILE A 83 -2.17 15.79 -22.07
CA ILE A 83 -1.98 14.50 -22.74
C ILE A 83 -0.94 13.62 -22.04
N PHE A 84 0.09 14.22 -21.46
CA PHE A 84 1.14 13.51 -20.73
C PHE A 84 0.67 13.00 -19.36
N SER A 85 -0.39 13.58 -18.79
CA SER A 85 -1.03 13.06 -17.58
C SER A 85 -2.05 11.98 -17.94
N ILE A 86 -2.83 12.20 -19.00
CA ILE A 86 -3.90 11.30 -19.42
C ILE A 86 -3.37 10.00 -20.04
N LEU A 87 -2.23 10.03 -20.73
CA LEU A 87 -1.61 8.81 -21.28
C LEU A 87 -1.29 7.75 -20.21
N PRO A 88 -0.47 8.03 -19.18
CA PRO A 88 -0.21 7.08 -18.11
C PRO A 88 -1.48 6.79 -17.31
N ALA A 89 -2.33 7.79 -17.03
CA ALA A 89 -3.54 7.57 -16.26
C ALA A 89 -4.56 6.67 -16.98
N GLY A 90 -4.82 6.90 -18.27
CA GLY A 90 -5.78 6.10 -19.03
C GLY A 90 -5.28 4.71 -19.43
N PHE A 91 -3.96 4.47 -19.47
CA PHE A 91 -3.41 3.12 -19.67
C PHE A 91 -3.25 2.32 -18.38
N PHE A 92 -3.08 2.97 -17.22
CA PHE A 92 -2.74 2.26 -15.97
C PHE A 92 -3.77 2.46 -14.84
N GLN A 93 -4.77 3.33 -15.02
CA GLN A 93 -5.82 3.66 -14.05
C GLN A 93 -7.19 3.81 -14.74
N CYS A 94 -8.22 4.10 -13.95
CA CYS A 94 -9.56 4.48 -14.43
C CYS A 94 -9.58 5.97 -14.68
N TYR A 95 -9.78 6.41 -15.92
CA TYR A 95 -9.83 7.85 -16.19
C TYR A 95 -10.93 8.24 -17.16
N ILE A 96 -11.27 7.34 -18.09
CA ILE A 96 -12.35 7.56 -19.05
C ILE A 96 -13.72 7.28 -18.41
N GLN A 97 -13.77 6.50 -17.33
CA GLN A 97 -15.01 6.07 -16.66
C GLN A 97 -15.19 6.57 -15.22
N ASP A 98 -14.21 7.27 -14.65
CA ASP A 98 -14.23 7.73 -13.25
C ASP A 98 -14.47 9.25 -13.12
N ASP A 99 -14.51 9.79 -11.89
CA ASP A 99 -14.82 11.21 -11.61
C ASP A 99 -13.90 12.23 -12.34
N GLU A 100 -12.78 11.76 -12.91
CA GLU A 100 -11.80 12.57 -13.64
C GLU A 100 -11.99 12.56 -15.19
N VAL A 101 -13.13 12.06 -15.73
CA VAL A 101 -13.49 12.09 -17.18
C VAL A 101 -13.33 13.48 -17.81
N SER A 102 -13.39 14.54 -17.00
CA SER A 102 -13.17 15.91 -17.44
C SER A 102 -11.78 16.15 -18.04
N LEU A 103 -10.71 15.47 -17.60
CA LEU A 103 -9.38 15.71 -18.20
C LEU A 103 -9.25 15.15 -19.63
N PRO A 104 -9.66 13.90 -19.94
CA PRO A 104 -9.75 13.42 -21.32
C PRO A 104 -10.54 14.38 -22.20
N PHE A 105 -11.67 14.91 -21.70
CA PHE A 105 -12.46 15.91 -22.40
C PHE A 105 -11.66 17.20 -22.64
N TYR A 106 -11.03 17.78 -21.61
CA TYR A 106 -10.23 19.00 -21.76
C TYR A 106 -9.02 18.81 -22.69
N ALA A 107 -8.40 17.63 -22.69
CA ALA A 107 -7.33 17.30 -23.61
C ALA A 107 -7.82 17.28 -25.06
N ILE A 108 -8.94 16.62 -25.31
CA ILE A 108 -9.56 16.60 -26.64
C ILE A 108 -9.92 18.03 -27.06
N VAL A 109 -10.53 18.84 -26.19
CA VAL A 109 -10.86 20.25 -26.49
C VAL A 109 -9.59 21.07 -26.77
N GLY A 110 -8.54 20.94 -25.97
CA GLY A 110 -7.26 21.63 -26.18
C GLY A 110 -6.60 21.26 -27.51
N LEU A 111 -6.65 19.98 -27.89
CA LEU A 111 -6.13 19.51 -29.17
C LEU A 111 -6.99 20.02 -30.34
N LEU A 112 -8.31 19.92 -30.26
CA LEU A 112 -9.24 20.37 -31.31
C LEU A 112 -9.21 21.90 -31.51
N THR A 113 -9.11 22.68 -30.44
CA THR A 113 -8.99 24.14 -30.54
C THR A 113 -7.66 24.55 -31.17
N SER A 114 -6.58 23.83 -30.87
CA SER A 114 -5.29 24.07 -31.53
C SER A 114 -5.29 23.70 -33.01
N MET A 115 -6.12 22.74 -33.45
CA MET A 115 -6.27 22.39 -34.88
C MET A 115 -6.86 23.53 -35.70
N LYS A 116 -7.81 24.32 -35.15
CA LYS A 116 -8.35 25.48 -35.87
C LYS A 116 -7.30 26.56 -36.14
N LYS A 117 -6.28 26.66 -35.28
CA LYS A 117 -5.20 27.65 -35.40
C LYS A 117 -4.00 27.18 -36.22
N ASN A 118 -3.72 25.87 -36.24
CA ASN A 118 -2.51 25.31 -36.85
C ASN A 118 -2.85 24.36 -38.01
N ARG A 119 -2.17 24.51 -39.16
CA ARG A 119 -2.28 23.55 -40.29
C ARG A 119 -1.83 22.16 -39.84
N LEU A 120 -2.67 21.15 -40.09
CA LEU A 120 -2.35 19.74 -39.87
C LEU A 120 -1.20 19.32 -40.80
N ILE A 121 -0.13 18.76 -40.23
CA ILE A 121 0.92 18.11 -41.01
C ILE A 121 0.48 16.67 -41.28
N LYS A 122 -0.27 16.44 -42.36
CA LYS A 122 -0.64 15.08 -42.79
C LYS A 122 0.62 14.33 -43.23
N ASN A 123 1.04 13.35 -42.43
CA ASN A 123 2.20 12.52 -42.74
C ASN A 123 1.96 11.06 -42.29
N ASN A 124 2.01 10.12 -43.22
CA ASN A 124 1.84 8.69 -42.94
C ASN A 124 2.90 8.14 -41.98
N LYS A 125 4.09 8.76 -41.90
CA LYS A 125 5.10 8.40 -40.89
C LYS A 125 4.63 8.72 -39.47
N ILE A 126 3.87 9.79 -39.26
CA ILE A 126 3.35 10.17 -37.94
C ILE A 126 2.30 9.17 -37.45
N PHE A 127 1.45 8.68 -38.36
CA PHE A 127 0.50 7.62 -38.02
C PHE A 127 1.22 6.35 -37.55
N LYS A 128 2.28 5.93 -38.26
CA LYS A 128 3.13 4.79 -37.84
C LYS A 128 3.76 5.01 -36.46
N ILE A 129 4.28 6.21 -36.17
CA ILE A 129 4.83 6.55 -34.85
C ILE A 129 3.77 6.42 -33.76
N SER A 130 2.57 6.93 -34.02
CA SER A 130 1.45 6.89 -33.06
C SER A 130 0.98 5.45 -32.78
N LEU A 131 0.93 4.63 -33.83
CA LEU A 131 0.64 3.21 -33.72
C LEU A 131 1.69 2.48 -32.88
N VAL A 132 2.98 2.67 -33.19
CA VAL A 132 4.09 2.06 -32.44
C VAL A 132 4.09 2.51 -30.97
N ALA A 133 3.85 3.79 -30.70
CA ALA A 133 3.74 4.31 -29.34
C ALA A 133 2.58 3.66 -28.56
N THR A 134 1.41 3.51 -29.20
CA THR A 134 0.25 2.85 -28.58
C THR A 134 0.53 1.38 -28.29
N ILE A 135 1.16 0.66 -29.23
CA ILE A 135 1.56 -0.74 -29.03
C ILE A 135 2.56 -0.87 -27.89
N PHE A 136 3.54 0.03 -27.80
CA PHE A 136 4.52 0.04 -26.73
C PHE A 136 3.87 0.27 -25.35
N LEU A 137 2.96 1.24 -25.24
CA LEU A 137 2.22 1.50 -24.01
C LEU A 137 1.32 0.32 -23.61
N PHE A 138 0.65 -0.28 -24.59
CA PHE A 138 -0.15 -1.48 -24.35
C PHE A 138 0.73 -2.65 -23.87
N ALA A 139 1.87 -2.88 -24.51
CA ALA A 139 2.80 -3.94 -24.10
C ALA A 139 3.36 -3.71 -22.70
N SER A 140 3.75 -2.47 -22.35
CA SER A 140 4.25 -2.14 -21.02
C SER A 140 3.18 -2.31 -19.93
N MET A 141 1.93 -1.95 -20.25
CA MET A 141 0.76 -2.19 -19.39
C MET A 141 0.52 -3.69 -19.18
N ILE A 142 0.57 -4.52 -20.22
CA ILE A 142 0.45 -5.98 -20.08
C ILE A 142 1.56 -6.55 -19.20
N VAL A 143 2.81 -6.11 -19.39
CA VAL A 143 3.95 -6.50 -18.54
C VAL A 143 3.69 -6.08 -17.08
N PHE A 144 3.19 -4.87 -16.86
CA PHE A 144 2.84 -4.37 -15.53
C PHE A 144 1.74 -5.19 -14.87
N LEU A 145 0.66 -5.52 -15.59
CA LEU A 145 -0.44 -6.35 -15.10
C LEU A 145 0.06 -7.77 -14.79
N TYR A 146 0.88 -8.35 -15.65
CA TYR A 146 1.48 -9.66 -15.44
C TYR A 146 2.37 -9.69 -14.18
N TYR A 147 3.20 -8.68 -13.98
CA TYR A 147 4.04 -8.60 -12.79
C TYR A 147 3.22 -8.34 -11.52
N SER A 148 2.22 -7.45 -11.60
CA SER A 148 1.39 -7.07 -10.46
C SER A 148 0.50 -8.22 -9.97
N THR A 149 -0.05 -9.03 -10.88
CA THR A 149 -0.89 -10.20 -10.55
C THR A 149 -0.11 -11.37 -9.94
N ARG A 150 1.22 -11.39 -10.08
CA ARG A 150 2.09 -12.44 -9.52
C ARG A 150 2.70 -12.09 -8.17
N LYS A 151 2.52 -10.86 -7.67
CA LYS A 151 3.01 -10.50 -6.34
C LYS A 151 2.23 -11.25 -5.29
N ASN A 152 2.94 -11.83 -4.33
CA ASN A 152 2.28 -12.40 -3.16
C ASN A 152 1.62 -11.25 -2.36
N PRO A 153 0.38 -11.39 -1.89
CA PRO A 153 -0.30 -10.36 -1.10
C PRO A 153 0.53 -9.88 0.11
N GLU A 154 1.28 -10.78 0.74
CA GLU A 154 2.22 -10.46 1.84
C GLU A 154 3.34 -9.49 1.44
N GLN A 155 3.77 -9.48 0.18
CA GLN A 155 4.82 -8.57 -0.27
C GLN A 155 4.30 -7.14 -0.43
N VAL A 156 3.00 -6.99 -0.63
CA VAL A 156 2.32 -5.70 -0.71
C VAL A 156 2.04 -5.18 0.71
N TYR A 157 1.73 -6.08 1.65
CA TYR A 157 1.50 -5.74 3.04
C TYR A 157 2.80 -5.53 3.82
N LYS A 158 3.14 -4.27 4.11
CA LYS A 158 4.29 -3.91 4.93
C LYS A 158 3.82 -3.13 6.14
N ARG A 159 4.19 -3.60 7.34
CA ARG A 159 4.01 -2.83 8.58
C ARG A 159 4.68 -1.47 8.43
N LYS A 160 3.98 -0.40 8.81
CA LYS A 160 4.58 0.92 8.85
C LYS A 160 5.58 1.00 10.00
N ILE A 161 6.73 1.62 9.72
CA ILE A 161 7.78 1.86 10.69
C ILE A 161 7.95 3.38 10.79
N LYS A 162 7.90 3.91 12.00
CA LYS A 162 8.17 5.32 12.28
C LYS A 162 9.44 5.39 13.13
N SER A 163 10.41 6.18 12.68
CA SER A 163 11.64 6.47 13.41
C SER A 163 11.94 7.95 13.25
N ILE A 164 12.59 8.55 14.24
CA ILE A 164 13.14 9.91 14.13
C ILE A 164 14.24 9.96 13.05
N TYR A 165 14.96 8.84 12.89
CA TYR A 165 16.08 8.71 11.96
C TYR A 165 15.66 7.87 10.75
N LEU A 166 15.62 8.53 9.58
CA LEU A 166 15.18 7.91 8.32
C LEU A 166 16.11 6.78 7.86
N GLU A 167 17.41 6.91 8.11
CA GLU A 167 18.42 5.92 7.71
C GLU A 167 18.27 4.56 8.42
N ASP A 168 17.60 4.53 9.57
CA ASP A 168 17.37 3.29 10.31
C ASP A 168 16.11 2.56 9.90
N ILE A 169 15.19 3.20 9.17
CA ILE A 169 13.94 2.59 8.73
C ILE A 169 14.21 1.31 7.94
N ASP A 170 15.20 1.32 7.05
CA ASP A 170 15.57 0.16 6.25
C ASP A 170 16.23 -0.95 7.08
N LYS A 171 16.99 -0.58 8.11
CA LYS A 171 17.63 -1.52 9.05
C LYS A 171 16.57 -2.21 9.92
N ILE A 172 15.63 -1.44 10.47
CA ILE A 172 14.48 -1.97 11.24
C ILE A 172 13.60 -2.83 10.34
N ARG A 173 13.37 -2.41 9.09
CA ARG A 173 12.58 -3.21 8.14
C ARG A 173 13.25 -4.55 7.85
N LYS A 174 14.57 -4.57 7.66
CA LYS A 174 15.33 -5.82 7.51
C LYS A 174 15.17 -6.69 8.75
N SER A 175 15.20 -6.13 9.96
CA SER A 175 15.08 -6.91 11.19
C SER A 175 13.72 -7.62 11.38
N LEU A 176 12.68 -7.24 10.63
CA LEU A 176 11.39 -7.95 10.60
C LEU A 176 11.40 -9.21 9.73
N TYR A 177 12.42 -9.41 8.89
CA TYR A 177 12.51 -10.58 8.02
C TYR A 177 13.45 -11.64 8.60
N LYS A 178 12.94 -12.88 8.77
CA LYS A 178 13.71 -13.98 9.37
C LYS A 178 15.02 -14.31 8.63
N ASN A 179 15.03 -14.12 7.31
CA ASN A 179 16.13 -14.55 6.43
C ASN A 179 17.21 -13.48 6.19
N THR A 180 17.11 -12.30 6.82
CA THR A 180 18.15 -11.27 6.68
C THR A 180 19.20 -11.37 7.78
N PRO A 181 20.44 -10.93 7.51
CA PRO A 181 21.46 -10.83 8.56
C PRO A 181 21.03 -9.81 9.63
N PHE A 182 21.55 -9.99 10.85
CA PHE A 182 21.35 -9.02 11.93
C PHE A 182 21.86 -7.64 11.50
N GLN A 183 21.13 -6.60 11.89
CA GLN A 183 21.46 -5.22 11.56
C GLN A 183 22.04 -4.54 12.80
N LYS A 184 22.91 -3.55 12.59
CA LYS A 184 23.43 -2.70 13.66
C LYS A 184 22.78 -1.33 13.60
N MET A 185 22.53 -0.74 14.75
CA MET A 185 21.96 0.60 14.89
C MET A 185 22.81 1.39 15.89
N ASP A 186 22.95 2.70 15.66
CA ASP A 186 23.61 3.58 16.61
C ASP A 186 22.90 3.54 17.98
N ARG A 187 23.66 3.56 19.07
CA ARG A 187 23.11 3.47 20.43
C ARG A 187 22.12 4.60 20.72
N LEU A 188 22.41 5.84 20.34
CA LEU A 188 21.52 6.98 20.62
C LEU A 188 20.20 6.83 19.85
N HIS A 189 20.26 6.26 18.65
CA HIS A 189 19.07 6.00 17.84
C HIS A 189 18.21 4.90 18.47
N ALA A 190 18.85 3.84 18.95
CA ALA A 190 18.20 2.73 19.64
C ALA A 190 17.57 3.15 20.99
N GLU A 191 18.21 4.07 21.72
CA GLU A 191 17.68 4.63 22.98
C GLU A 191 16.49 5.57 22.75
N LYS A 192 16.51 6.41 21.69
CA LYS A 192 15.33 7.22 21.30
C LYS A 192 14.17 6.34 20.86
N GLY A 193 14.47 5.25 20.18
CA GLY A 193 13.53 4.21 19.80
C GLY A 193 12.77 4.47 18.52
N PHE A 194 12.01 3.46 18.12
CA PHE A 194 11.21 3.46 16.90
C PHE A 194 9.85 2.80 17.16
N VAL A 195 8.84 3.18 16.40
CA VAL A 195 7.49 2.63 16.46
C VAL A 195 7.27 1.70 15.29
N ILE A 196 6.81 0.48 15.57
CA ILE A 196 6.31 -0.45 14.56
C ILE A 196 4.80 -0.51 14.71
N GLU A 197 4.11 -0.35 13.58
CA GLU A 197 2.68 -0.62 13.49
C GLU A 197 2.41 -2.06 13.92
N GLY A 198 1.62 -2.21 14.96
CA GLY A 198 1.42 -3.51 15.60
C GLY A 198 0.14 -4.16 15.10
N CYS A 199 -0.76 -4.57 15.98
CA CYS A 199 -1.85 -5.46 15.58
C CYS A 199 -3.21 -4.99 16.04
N LEU A 200 -4.23 -5.51 15.37
CA LEU A 200 -5.60 -5.17 15.67
C LEU A 200 -6.02 -5.73 17.03
N THR A 201 -6.95 -5.01 17.65
CA THR A 201 -7.68 -5.41 18.86
C THR A 201 -8.71 -6.50 18.61
N HIS A 202 -9.01 -6.80 17.35
CA HIS A 202 -10.03 -7.74 16.93
C HIS A 202 -9.43 -8.82 16.06
N ARG A 203 -10.04 -10.01 16.11
CA ARG A 203 -9.78 -11.12 15.22
C ARG A 203 -10.81 -11.15 14.11
N PHE A 204 -10.40 -11.50 12.90
CA PHE A 204 -11.32 -11.76 11.80
C PHE A 204 -11.95 -13.13 11.95
N THR A 205 -12.94 -13.22 12.82
CA THR A 205 -13.97 -14.27 12.78
C THR A 205 -15.16 -13.75 11.97
N ASN A 206 -16.04 -14.64 11.51
CA ASN A 206 -17.33 -14.23 10.94
C ASN A 206 -18.43 -14.67 11.92
N PRO A 207 -18.92 -13.78 12.82
CA PRO A 207 -18.68 -12.33 12.90
C PRO A 207 -17.36 -11.95 13.60
N ILE A 208 -16.88 -10.71 13.38
CA ILE A 208 -15.63 -10.17 13.96
C ILE A 208 -15.74 -10.20 15.49
N THR A 209 -14.66 -10.57 16.18
CA THR A 209 -14.66 -10.64 17.65
C THR A 209 -13.46 -9.95 18.28
N PRO A 210 -13.61 -9.38 19.49
CA PRO A 210 -12.48 -8.87 20.26
C PRO A 210 -11.44 -9.95 20.54
N ARG A 211 -10.17 -9.57 20.47
CA ARG A 211 -9.04 -10.44 20.80
C ARG A 211 -8.99 -10.68 22.32
N LYS A 212 -8.98 -11.95 22.71
CA LYS A 212 -8.84 -12.40 24.12
C LYS A 212 -7.42 -12.84 24.48
N GLU A 213 -6.59 -13.08 23.48
CA GLU A 213 -5.21 -13.54 23.65
C GLU A 213 -4.27 -12.36 23.91
N ASN A 214 -3.23 -12.60 24.70
CA ASN A 214 -2.16 -11.63 24.90
C ASN A 214 -1.44 -11.32 23.59
N TYR A 215 -0.85 -10.13 23.51
CA TYR A 215 0.04 -9.79 22.40
C TYR A 215 1.41 -10.40 22.70
N THR A 216 1.93 -11.18 21.77
CA THR A 216 3.24 -11.83 21.92
C THR A 216 4.21 -11.35 20.85
N ILE A 217 5.41 -10.97 21.29
CA ILE A 217 6.49 -10.50 20.41
C ILE A 217 7.71 -11.37 20.71
N MET A 218 8.27 -12.01 19.69
CA MET A 218 9.54 -12.72 19.81
C MET A 218 10.67 -11.82 19.31
N LEU A 219 11.69 -11.70 20.14
CA LEU A 219 12.95 -11.03 19.82
C LEU A 219 14.06 -12.07 19.84
N GLU A 220 14.73 -12.24 18.71
CA GLU A 220 15.87 -13.14 18.60
C GLU A 220 17.15 -12.33 18.42
N PHE A 221 18.13 -12.59 19.28
CA PHE A 221 19.48 -12.04 19.22
C PHE A 221 20.49 -13.15 18.84
N PRO A 222 21.66 -12.80 18.28
CA PRO A 222 22.74 -13.76 18.08
C PRO A 222 23.18 -14.40 19.41
N ASN A 223 23.44 -15.71 19.40
CA ASN A 223 23.83 -16.47 20.60
C ASN A 223 25.24 -16.16 21.13
N ILE A 224 26.12 -15.58 20.29
CA ILE A 224 27.57 -15.49 20.53
C ILE A 224 28.02 -14.02 20.72
N ASP A 225 27.09 -13.05 20.67
CA ASP A 225 27.46 -11.63 20.59
C ASP A 225 27.29 -10.89 21.94
N PHE A 226 28.36 -10.21 22.37
CA PHE A 226 28.40 -9.45 23.62
C PHE A 226 27.68 -8.08 23.52
N ASN A 227 27.33 -7.63 22.31
CA ASN A 227 26.75 -6.31 22.02
C ASN A 227 25.23 -6.32 21.81
N HIS A 228 24.51 -7.21 22.51
CA HIS A 228 23.05 -7.17 22.53
C HIS A 228 22.56 -6.24 23.66
N PRO A 229 21.46 -5.50 23.46
CA PRO A 229 20.91 -4.65 24.49
C PRO A 229 20.46 -5.47 25.69
N LYS A 230 20.68 -4.93 26.91
CA LYS A 230 20.35 -5.62 28.17
C LYS A 230 18.94 -5.33 28.64
N LEU A 231 18.43 -4.15 28.31
CA LEU A 231 17.13 -3.70 28.73
C LEU A 231 16.35 -3.20 27.52
N LEU A 232 15.08 -3.58 27.48
CA LEU A 232 14.12 -3.15 26.48
C LEU A 232 12.96 -2.47 27.20
N LYS A 233 12.61 -1.28 26.73
CA LYS A 233 11.33 -0.64 27.05
C LYS A 233 10.41 -0.76 25.84
N ILE A 234 9.22 -1.32 26.05
CA ILE A 234 8.15 -1.33 25.06
C ILE A 234 7.03 -0.42 25.54
N THR A 235 6.71 0.61 24.77
CA THR A 235 5.50 1.42 25.00
C THR A 235 4.41 0.95 24.04
N ALA A 236 3.32 0.44 24.60
CA ALA A 236 2.13 0.06 23.84
C ALA A 236 1.26 1.29 23.59
N ILE A 237 0.97 1.55 22.32
CA ILE A 237 0.22 2.71 21.85
C ILE A 237 -1.08 2.22 21.23
N GLU A 238 -2.20 2.75 21.67
CA GLU A 238 -3.47 2.58 20.98
C GLU A 238 -3.59 3.62 19.89
N ARG A 239 -3.96 3.19 18.69
CA ARG A 239 -4.27 4.07 17.56
C ARG A 239 -5.58 3.64 16.92
N ASP A 240 -6.38 4.61 16.53
CA ASP A 240 -7.65 4.35 15.86
C ASP A 240 -7.47 3.51 14.58
N ALA A 241 -8.38 2.54 14.34
CA ALA A 241 -8.42 1.72 13.14
C ALA A 241 -9.65 2.06 12.30
N PHE A 242 -9.58 3.19 11.58
CA PHE A 242 -10.58 3.59 10.60
C PHE A 242 -9.93 4.12 9.31
N ASP A 243 -10.73 4.16 8.25
CA ASP A 243 -10.35 4.76 6.97
C ASP A 243 -10.40 6.29 7.07
N GLN A 244 -9.22 6.93 7.08
CA GLN A 244 -9.08 8.38 7.22
C GLN A 244 -9.79 9.14 6.11
N ASP A 245 -9.75 8.61 4.88
CA ASP A 245 -10.30 9.27 3.70
C ASP A 245 -11.84 9.24 3.72
N LYS A 246 -12.43 8.21 4.35
CA LYS A 246 -13.89 8.12 4.53
C LYS A 246 -14.42 8.96 5.68
N LEU A 247 -13.68 9.04 6.79
CA LEU A 247 -14.14 9.75 8.00
C LEU A 247 -13.65 11.19 8.09
N TYR A 248 -12.78 11.64 7.18
CA TYR A 248 -12.16 12.98 7.19
C TYR A 248 -11.59 13.35 8.57
N LYS A 249 -11.01 12.37 9.27
CA LYS A 249 -10.50 12.50 10.64
C LYS A 249 -9.06 11.98 10.71
N ALA A 250 -8.21 12.65 11.48
CA ALA A 250 -6.88 12.13 11.81
C ALA A 250 -6.99 10.99 12.84
N HIS A 251 -6.14 9.97 12.72
CA HIS A 251 -6.05 8.95 13.75
C HIS A 251 -5.59 9.58 15.06
N GLU A 252 -6.36 9.38 16.13
CA GLU A 252 -5.87 9.67 17.47
C GLU A 252 -4.98 8.52 17.94
N SER A 253 -4.00 8.86 18.78
CA SER A 253 -3.13 7.87 19.41
C SER A 253 -2.91 8.20 20.87
N ARG A 254 -2.96 7.19 21.73
CA ARG A 254 -2.69 7.33 23.17
C ARG A 254 -1.80 6.22 23.68
N ILE A 255 -0.96 6.54 24.66
CA ILE A 255 -0.13 5.55 25.34
C ILE A 255 -1.03 4.74 26.28
N LEU A 256 -1.01 3.42 26.15
CA LEU A 256 -1.74 2.52 27.04
C LEU A 256 -0.90 2.15 28.25
N LYS A 257 0.30 1.62 28.00
CA LYS A 257 1.17 1.08 29.04
C LYS A 257 2.60 1.00 28.58
N GLU A 258 3.52 1.17 29.52
CA GLU A 258 4.94 0.95 29.33
C GLU A 258 5.36 -0.35 30.02
N TYR A 259 6.21 -1.12 29.35
CA TYR A 259 6.76 -2.36 29.85
C TYR A 259 8.27 -2.30 29.80
N GLN A 260 8.93 -2.90 30.78
CA GLN A 260 10.38 -3.03 30.81
C GLN A 260 10.76 -4.50 30.97
N PHE A 261 11.68 -4.95 30.13
CA PHE A 261 12.14 -6.34 30.09
C PHE A 261 13.67 -6.40 30.12
N GLN A 262 14.18 -7.38 30.85
CA GLN A 262 15.59 -7.77 30.75
C GLN A 262 15.74 -8.74 29.59
N LEU A 263 16.68 -8.46 28.70
CA LEU A 263 16.95 -9.26 27.51
C LEU A 263 18.11 -10.22 27.75
N LYS A 264 18.00 -11.42 27.17
CA LYS A 264 19.05 -12.44 27.15
C LYS A 264 19.53 -12.69 25.71
N PRO A 265 20.74 -13.22 25.51
CA PRO A 265 21.14 -13.76 24.21
C PRO A 265 20.15 -14.82 23.71
N GLY A 266 20.00 -14.94 22.39
CA GLY A 266 19.06 -15.87 21.78
C GLY A 266 17.62 -15.37 21.79
N LYS A 267 16.66 -16.29 22.02
CA LYS A 267 15.23 -16.03 21.89
C LYS A 267 14.63 -15.49 23.18
N ASN A 268 13.92 -14.35 23.07
CA ASN A 268 13.16 -13.73 24.13
C ASN A 268 11.69 -13.64 23.68
N ILE A 269 10.77 -14.25 24.42
CA ILE A 269 9.33 -14.19 24.15
C ILE A 269 8.71 -13.22 25.15
N ILE A 270 8.12 -12.16 24.65
CA ILE A 270 7.48 -11.11 25.46
C ILE A 270 5.98 -11.25 25.32
N SER A 271 5.27 -11.38 26.44
CA SER A 271 3.81 -11.41 26.50
C SER A 271 3.27 -10.14 27.14
N LEU A 272 2.33 -9.47 26.48
CA LEU A 272 1.70 -8.22 26.91
C LEU A 272 0.22 -8.49 27.18
N SER A 273 -0.14 -8.69 28.46
CA SER A 273 -1.46 -9.16 28.89
C SER A 273 -2.45 -8.07 29.27
N GLU A 274 -2.00 -6.85 29.55
CA GLU A 274 -2.83 -5.78 30.15
C GLU A 274 -3.23 -4.68 29.16
N ILE A 275 -3.12 -4.93 27.86
CA ILE A 275 -3.47 -3.98 26.79
C ILE A 275 -4.68 -4.45 25.96
N GLN A 276 -5.41 -5.45 26.46
CA GLN A 276 -6.60 -5.97 25.80
C GLN A 276 -7.72 -4.90 25.80
N SER A 277 -8.48 -4.81 24.72
CA SER A 277 -9.62 -3.91 24.68
C SER A 277 -10.79 -4.53 25.44
N ASN A 278 -11.37 -3.78 26.38
CA ASN A 278 -12.61 -4.15 27.07
C ASN A 278 -13.87 -3.92 26.21
N GLN A 279 -13.71 -3.58 24.93
CA GLN A 279 -14.82 -3.23 24.06
C GLN A 279 -15.41 -4.47 23.38
N ASN A 280 -16.74 -4.54 23.38
CA ASN A 280 -17.53 -5.64 22.80
C ASN A 280 -18.09 -5.27 21.42
N SER A 281 -17.38 -4.46 20.63
CA SER A 281 -17.88 -4.13 19.30
C SER A 281 -17.69 -5.31 18.36
N ASN A 282 -18.77 -5.67 17.67
CA ASN A 282 -18.75 -6.64 16.59
C ASN A 282 -18.89 -5.96 15.21
N LEU A 283 -18.85 -4.61 15.18
CA LEU A 283 -19.04 -3.80 13.98
C LEU A 283 -17.78 -2.99 13.68
N PHE A 284 -17.28 -3.07 12.45
CA PHE A 284 -16.21 -2.21 11.96
C PHE A 284 -16.79 -0.92 11.36
N PRO A 285 -16.19 0.27 11.59
CA PRO A 285 -14.95 0.56 12.33
C PRO A 285 -15.16 0.87 13.82
N GLU A 286 -16.36 0.67 14.35
CA GLU A 286 -16.70 1.14 15.69
C GLU A 286 -15.86 0.43 16.76
N ASN A 287 -15.10 1.21 17.54
CA ASN A 287 -14.28 0.72 18.64
C ASN A 287 -13.22 -0.31 18.23
N ILE A 288 -12.66 -0.19 17.03
CA ILE A 288 -11.54 -1.01 16.57
C ILE A 288 -10.29 -0.16 16.57
N PHE A 289 -9.23 -0.72 17.17
CA PHE A 289 -7.97 -0.03 17.36
C PHE A 289 -6.79 -0.93 16.98
N PHE A 290 -5.69 -0.28 16.58
CA PHE A 290 -4.36 -0.85 16.53
C PHE A 290 -3.68 -0.78 17.90
N ARG A 291 -2.84 -1.78 18.17
CA ARG A 291 -1.84 -1.79 19.23
C ARG A 291 -0.50 -1.64 18.57
N ASP A 292 0.01 -0.42 18.46
CA ASP A 292 1.34 -0.13 17.96
C ASP A 292 2.37 -0.27 19.09
N PHE A 293 3.62 -0.58 18.74
CA PHE A 293 4.67 -0.85 19.72
C PHE A 293 5.88 0.03 19.45
N GLN A 294 6.20 0.88 20.42
CA GLN A 294 7.45 1.63 20.44
C GLN A 294 8.51 0.81 21.18
N PHE A 295 9.65 0.59 20.53
CA PHE A 295 10.80 -0.12 21.08
C PHE A 295 11.91 0.86 21.40
N GLN A 296 12.43 0.78 22.62
CA GLN A 296 13.63 1.49 23.06
C GLN A 296 14.60 0.50 23.67
N PHE A 297 15.80 0.42 23.11
CA PHE A 297 16.83 -0.51 23.55
C PHE A 297 17.90 0.24 24.32
N PHE A 298 18.23 -0.26 25.51
CA PHE A 298 19.23 0.32 26.38
C PHE A 298 20.38 -0.65 26.57
N HIS A 299 21.60 -0.14 26.40
CA HIS A 299 22.81 -0.91 26.59
C HIS A 299 23.91 -0.06 27.19
N SER A 300 24.70 -0.65 28.09
CA SER A 300 25.66 0.11 28.91
C SER A 300 26.97 0.44 28.20
N LYS A 301 27.38 -0.34 27.19
CA LYS A 301 28.66 -0.17 26.43
C LYS A 301 28.57 -0.91 25.09
N PRO A 302 28.12 -0.25 24.01
CA PRO A 302 28.90 0.02 22.79
C PRO A 302 28.40 1.29 22.06
N GLU A 303 29.09 1.76 21.01
CA GLU A 303 28.57 2.82 20.13
C GLU A 303 27.43 2.31 19.22
N GLU A 304 27.46 1.03 18.87
CA GLU A 304 26.44 0.37 18.03
C GLU A 304 25.80 -0.82 18.75
N ILE A 305 24.47 -0.92 18.66
CA ILE A 305 23.66 -2.02 19.19
C ILE A 305 23.19 -2.91 18.05
N ILE A 306 23.21 -4.23 18.28
CA ILE A 306 22.62 -5.18 17.34
C ILE A 306 21.09 -5.20 17.51
N LEU A 307 20.37 -4.92 16.42
CA LEU A 307 18.92 -5.03 16.38
C LEU A 307 18.50 -6.50 16.42
N PRO A 308 17.51 -6.87 17.26
CA PRO A 308 16.96 -8.21 17.24
C PRO A 308 16.22 -8.47 15.93
N LYS A 309 16.12 -9.74 15.55
CA LYS A 309 15.06 -10.16 14.64
C LYS A 309 13.74 -10.08 15.40
N ILE A 310 12.79 -9.31 14.88
CA ILE A 310 11.51 -9.05 15.52
C ILE A 310 10.45 -9.86 14.79
N ASP A 311 9.79 -10.76 15.51
CA ASP A 311 8.67 -11.54 15.00
C ASP A 311 7.43 -11.27 15.83
N PHE A 312 6.42 -10.70 15.18
CA PHE A 312 5.11 -10.46 15.78
C PHE A 312 4.19 -11.70 15.66
N GLY A 313 4.63 -12.81 15.07
CA GLY A 313 3.75 -13.93 14.78
C GLY A 313 2.57 -13.53 13.89
N LYS A 314 1.49 -14.30 13.95
CA LYS A 314 0.27 -14.04 13.16
C LYS A 314 -0.63 -13.05 13.89
N ASN A 315 -0.83 -11.87 13.28
CA ASN A 315 -1.72 -10.82 13.80
C ASN A 315 -1.45 -10.47 15.30
N CYS A 316 -0.20 -10.66 15.76
CA CYS A 316 0.35 -10.50 17.13
C CYS A 316 0.12 -11.62 18.15
N GLY A 317 -0.15 -12.86 17.72
CA GLY A 317 0.05 -14.08 18.50
C GLY A 317 1.03 -15.04 17.79
N LEU A 318 2.00 -15.60 18.52
CA LEU A 318 3.01 -16.56 18.03
C LEU A 318 2.46 -17.98 17.86
#